data_AF-Q96S16-F1
#
_entry.id   AF-Q96S16-F1
#
_cell.length_a   1.000
_cell.length_b   1.000
_cell.length_c   1.000
_cell.angle_alpha   90.00
_cell.angle_beta   90.00
_cell.angle_gamma   90.00
#
_symmetry.space_group_name_H-M   'P 1'
#
loop_
_entity.id
_entity.type
_entity.pdbx_description
1 polymer ?
#
loop_
_entity_poly.entity_id
_entity_poly.type
_entity_poly.pdbx_seq_one_letter_code
_entity_poly.pdbx_strand_id
1 'polypeptide(L)'
;MAPASRLLALWALAAVALPGSGAEGDGGWRPGGPGAVAEEERCTVERRADLTYAEFVQQYAFVRPVILQGLTDNSRFRALCSRDRLLASFGDRVVRLSTANTYSYHKVDLPFQEYVEQLLHPQDPTSLGNDTLYFFGDNNFTEWASLFRHYSPPPFGLLGTAPAYSFGIAGAGSGVPFHWHGPGYSEVIYGRKRWFLYPPEKTPEFHPNKTTLAWLRDTYPALPPSARPLECTIRAGEVLYFPDRWWHATLNLDTSVFISTFLG
;
A
#
# COMPACT_ATOMS: atom_id res chain seq x y z
N MET A 1 8.22 66.25 26.42
CA MET A 1 9.64 65.87 26.56
C MET A 1 9.67 64.43 27.04
N ALA A 2 10.00 63.50 26.14
CA ALA A 2 10.00 62.05 26.38
C ALA A 2 11.41 61.57 26.77
N PRO A 3 11.56 60.53 27.62
CA PRO A 3 12.85 59.89 27.85
C PRO A 3 13.08 58.77 26.82
N ALA A 4 14.23 58.81 26.15
CA ALA A 4 14.71 57.76 25.27
C ALA A 4 15.36 56.63 26.08
N SER A 5 14.88 55.39 25.92
CA SER A 5 15.48 54.19 26.50
C SER A 5 16.43 53.53 25.50
N ARG A 6 17.62 53.15 25.97
CA ARG A 6 18.72 52.58 25.17
C ARG A 6 18.51 51.07 24.93
N LEU A 7 18.80 50.68 23.69
CA LEU A 7 18.83 49.30 23.18
C LEU A 7 19.94 48.44 23.81
N LEU A 8 19.62 47.17 24.05
CA LEU A 8 20.57 46.06 24.15
C LEU A 8 20.11 44.99 23.14
N ALA A 9 20.84 44.86 22.04
CA ALA A 9 20.64 43.84 21.03
C ALA A 9 21.49 42.61 21.38
N LEU A 10 20.84 41.49 21.72
CA LEU A 10 21.47 40.18 21.84
C LEU A 10 21.21 39.41 20.55
N TRP A 11 22.28 39.16 19.80
CA TRP A 11 22.30 38.31 18.62
C TRP A 11 22.24 36.84 19.07
N ALA A 12 21.10 36.18 18.85
CA ALA A 12 21.00 34.73 18.92
C ALA A 12 21.17 34.14 17.52
N LEU A 13 22.31 33.48 17.29
CA LEU A 13 22.55 32.62 16.13
C LEU A 13 21.60 31.42 16.20
N ALA A 14 20.46 31.51 15.51
CA ALA A 14 19.62 30.35 15.24
C ALA A 14 20.32 29.52 14.15
N ALA A 15 20.91 28.40 14.55
CA ALA A 15 21.41 27.39 13.63
C ALA A 15 20.22 26.90 12.77
N VAL A 16 20.29 27.21 11.47
CA VAL A 16 19.38 26.64 10.48
C VAL A 16 19.69 25.15 10.38
N ALA A 17 18.84 24.33 10.99
CA ALA A 17 18.84 22.89 10.76
C ALA A 17 18.40 22.64 9.31
N LEU A 18 19.36 22.30 8.45
CA LEU A 18 19.08 21.67 7.17
C LEU A 18 18.34 20.35 7.44
N PRO A 19 17.21 20.06 6.77
CA PRO A 19 16.58 18.76 6.91
C PRO A 19 17.55 17.72 6.34
N GLY A 20 18.14 16.95 7.25
CA GLY A 20 18.91 15.76 6.90
C GLY A 20 18.05 14.84 6.04
N SER A 21 18.70 14.20 5.08
CA SER A 21 18.20 13.05 4.33
C SER A 21 17.44 12.10 5.26
N GLY A 22 16.11 12.13 5.20
CA GLY A 22 15.21 11.47 6.14
C GLY A 22 15.14 9.96 5.92
N ALA A 23 16.08 9.27 6.55
CA ALA A 23 16.09 7.84 6.77
C ALA A 23 14.76 7.33 7.37
N GLU A 24 14.24 6.24 6.77
CA GLU A 24 13.60 5.08 7.43
C GLU A 24 12.52 5.28 8.52
N GLY A 25 11.66 6.30 8.43
CA GLY A 25 10.48 6.42 9.30
C GLY A 25 9.22 5.68 8.82
N ASP A 26 8.29 5.41 9.74
CA ASP A 26 6.93 4.89 9.45
C ASP A 26 5.96 5.96 8.90
N GLY A 27 6.42 7.20 8.74
CA GLY A 27 5.62 8.31 8.22
C GLY A 27 4.56 8.85 9.18
N GLY A 28 4.61 8.47 10.47
CA GLY A 28 3.57 8.78 11.45
C GLY A 28 2.35 7.86 11.35
N TRP A 29 2.43 6.80 10.53
CA TRP A 29 1.41 5.76 10.47
C TRP A 29 1.66 4.77 11.60
N ARG A 30 0.67 4.57 12.47
CA ARG A 30 0.83 3.73 13.66
C ARG A 30 1.27 2.31 13.26
N PRO A 31 2.33 1.75 13.88
CA PRO A 31 2.66 0.34 13.70
C PRO A 31 1.50 -0.54 14.20
N GLY A 32 1.40 -1.76 13.68
CA GLY A 32 0.35 -2.70 14.05
C GLY A 32 0.18 -2.80 15.58
N GLY A 33 -1.07 -2.90 16.04
CA GLY A 33 -1.39 -3.01 17.47
C GLY A 33 -0.86 -4.31 18.11
N PRO A 34 -1.09 -4.50 19.42
CA PRO A 34 -0.80 -5.76 20.10
C PRO A 34 -1.42 -6.94 19.34
N GLY A 35 -0.62 -7.93 18.95
CA GLY A 35 -1.06 -9.02 18.05
C GLY A 35 -0.65 -8.84 16.58
N ALA A 36 0.44 -8.10 16.32
CA ALA A 36 1.00 -7.90 14.98
C ALA A 36 1.03 -9.22 14.18
N VAL A 37 0.46 -9.17 12.98
CA VAL A 37 0.34 -10.35 12.13
C VAL A 37 1.74 -10.74 11.63
N ALA A 38 2.08 -12.02 11.78
CA ALA A 38 3.38 -12.52 11.39
C ALA A 38 3.60 -12.40 9.87
N GLU A 39 4.84 -12.07 9.50
CA GLU A 39 5.32 -12.26 8.13
C GLU A 39 5.37 -13.75 7.75
N GLU A 40 5.60 -14.05 6.48
CA GLU A 40 5.90 -15.40 6.02
C GLU A 40 7.23 -15.90 6.59
N GLU A 41 7.34 -17.22 6.81
CA GLU A 41 8.61 -17.84 7.22
C GLU A 41 9.69 -17.69 6.15
N ARG A 42 9.28 -17.78 4.88
CA ARG A 42 10.15 -17.63 3.72
C ARG A 42 9.38 -17.03 2.56
N CYS A 43 9.87 -15.92 2.04
CA CYS A 43 9.38 -15.37 0.77
C CYS A 43 9.70 -16.33 -0.39
N THR A 44 8.70 -16.62 -1.21
CA THR A 44 8.79 -17.50 -2.38
C THR A 44 8.66 -16.74 -3.70
N VAL A 45 8.57 -15.41 -3.67
CA VAL A 45 8.56 -14.55 -4.86
C VAL A 45 9.97 -13.99 -5.07
N GLU A 46 10.46 -14.05 -6.31
CA GLU A 46 11.79 -13.56 -6.65
C GLU A 46 11.88 -12.03 -6.49
N ARG A 47 13.00 -11.55 -5.95
CA ARG A 47 13.35 -10.12 -5.86
C ARG A 47 14.42 -9.77 -6.91
N ARG A 48 14.24 -8.65 -7.62
CA ARG A 48 15.15 -8.15 -8.65
C ARG A 48 15.36 -6.64 -8.51
N ALA A 49 16.61 -6.21 -8.43
CA ALA A 49 16.99 -4.79 -8.45
C ALA A 49 17.41 -4.32 -9.85
N ASP A 50 18.17 -5.15 -10.56
CA ASP A 50 18.78 -4.82 -11.86
C ASP A 50 18.07 -5.52 -13.02
N LEU A 51 16.74 -5.42 -13.09
CA LEU A 51 15.96 -6.03 -14.16
C LEU A 51 15.89 -5.10 -15.38
N THR A 52 16.23 -5.59 -16.57
CA THR A 52 15.97 -4.83 -17.82
C THR A 52 14.54 -5.04 -18.31
N TYR A 53 14.03 -4.11 -19.11
CA TYR A 53 12.69 -4.26 -19.72
C TYR A 53 12.59 -5.53 -20.58
N ALA A 54 13.64 -5.88 -21.32
CA ALA A 54 13.66 -7.09 -22.16
C ALA A 54 13.55 -8.37 -21.31
N GLU A 55 14.30 -8.45 -20.21
CA GLU A 55 14.18 -9.57 -19.27
C GLU A 55 12.80 -9.61 -18.60
N PHE A 56 12.24 -8.46 -18.25
CA PHE A 56 10.89 -8.35 -17.71
C PHE A 56 9.86 -8.98 -18.66
N VAL A 57 9.87 -8.56 -19.92
CA VAL A 57 8.96 -9.07 -20.95
C VAL A 57 9.14 -10.57 -21.16
N GLN A 58 10.38 -11.05 -21.18
CA GLN A 58 10.68 -12.46 -21.47
C GLN A 58 10.34 -13.39 -20.29
N GLN A 59 10.57 -12.97 -19.05
CA GLN A 59 10.57 -13.88 -17.88
C GLN A 59 9.39 -13.69 -16.93
N TYR A 60 8.72 -12.53 -16.96
CA TYR A 60 7.73 -12.17 -15.94
C TYR A 60 6.41 -11.70 -16.53
N ALA A 61 6.42 -10.84 -17.56
CA ALA A 61 5.21 -10.33 -18.17
C ALA A 61 4.29 -11.48 -18.61
N PHE A 62 3.07 -11.54 -18.06
CA PHE A 62 2.09 -12.62 -18.27
C PHE A 62 2.52 -14.03 -17.83
N VAL A 63 3.68 -14.19 -17.19
CA VAL A 63 4.25 -15.49 -16.79
C VAL A 63 4.15 -15.70 -15.28
N ARG A 64 4.84 -14.88 -14.49
CA ARG A 64 4.97 -15.09 -13.03
C ARG A 64 5.24 -13.78 -12.27
N PRO A 65 4.85 -13.69 -10.98
CA PRO A 65 5.11 -12.52 -10.14
C PRO A 65 6.61 -12.27 -9.92
N VAL A 66 6.96 -11.01 -9.69
CA VAL A 66 8.31 -10.58 -9.29
C VAL A 66 8.23 -9.34 -8.41
N ILE A 67 9.13 -9.24 -7.44
CA ILE A 67 9.31 -8.04 -6.63
C ILE A 67 10.47 -7.24 -7.21
N LEU A 68 10.19 -6.00 -7.57
CA LEU A 68 11.12 -5.07 -8.16
C LEU A 68 11.61 -4.09 -7.09
N GLN A 69 12.90 -3.80 -7.10
CA GLN A 69 13.57 -2.95 -6.13
C GLN A 69 14.38 -1.88 -6.86
N GLY A 70 14.41 -0.65 -6.34
CA GLY A 70 15.30 0.40 -6.86
C GLY A 70 15.03 0.87 -8.29
N LEU A 71 13.87 0.57 -8.87
CA LEU A 71 13.53 0.99 -10.25
C LEU A 71 13.11 2.46 -10.37
N THR A 72 12.59 3.05 -9.30
CA THR A 72 12.02 4.40 -9.29
C THR A 72 12.47 5.14 -8.03
N ASP A 73 12.60 6.47 -8.13
CA ASP A 73 12.80 7.34 -6.96
C ASP A 73 11.47 8.00 -6.58
N ASN A 74 10.78 7.37 -5.64
CA ASN A 74 9.55 7.90 -5.04
C ASN A 74 9.79 8.59 -3.69
N SER A 75 11.01 9.03 -3.37
CA SER A 75 11.35 9.66 -2.08
C SER A 75 10.46 10.86 -1.74
N ARG A 76 10.23 11.75 -2.71
CA ARG A 76 9.34 12.92 -2.55
C ARG A 76 7.88 12.50 -2.37
N PHE A 77 7.40 11.56 -3.18
CA PHE A 77 6.05 11.03 -3.07
C PHE A 77 5.81 10.40 -1.68
N ARG A 78 6.74 9.55 -1.24
CA ARG A 78 6.74 8.95 0.09
C ARG A 78 6.69 10.01 1.18
N ALA A 79 7.55 11.03 1.13
CA ALA A 79 7.52 12.10 2.12
C ALA A 79 6.19 12.86 2.15
N LEU A 80 5.50 13.03 1.02
CA LEU A 80 4.17 13.66 0.96
C LEU A 80 3.05 12.75 1.48
N CYS A 81 3.25 11.43 1.44
CA CYS A 81 2.35 10.41 1.96
C CYS A 81 2.44 10.21 3.49
N SER A 82 3.19 11.03 4.22
CA SER A 82 3.18 10.97 5.69
C SER A 82 1.82 11.38 6.24
N ARG A 83 1.44 10.83 7.40
CA ARG A 83 0.12 11.05 8.03
C ARG A 83 -0.22 12.53 8.12
N ASP A 84 0.67 13.31 8.72
CA ASP A 84 0.41 14.73 8.99
C ASP A 84 0.33 15.56 7.71
N ARG A 85 1.12 15.23 6.69
CA ARG A 85 1.08 15.96 5.41
C ARG A 85 -0.17 15.65 4.60
N LEU A 86 -0.61 14.40 4.59
CA LEU A 86 -1.86 14.03 3.95
C LEU A 86 -3.06 14.65 4.67
N LEU A 87 -3.10 14.63 6.01
CA LEU A 87 -4.14 15.32 6.78
C LEU A 87 -4.15 16.83 6.53
N ALA A 88 -2.98 17.47 6.51
CA ALA A 88 -2.88 18.91 6.24
C ALA A 88 -3.32 19.30 4.82
N SER A 89 -3.12 18.42 3.83
CA SER A 89 -3.42 18.72 2.42
C SER A 89 -4.81 18.28 1.98
N PHE A 90 -5.31 17.19 2.57
CA PHE A 90 -6.52 16.48 2.12
C PHE A 90 -7.51 16.16 3.24
N GLY A 91 -7.28 16.56 4.49
CA GLY A 91 -8.12 16.15 5.63
C GLY A 91 -9.62 16.45 5.47
N ASP A 92 -9.95 17.58 4.86
CA ASP A 92 -11.33 18.03 4.59
C ASP A 92 -11.94 17.41 3.32
N ARG A 93 -11.14 16.70 2.52
CA ARG A 93 -11.56 16.11 1.26
C ARG A 93 -12.34 14.83 1.48
N VAL A 94 -13.41 14.64 0.70
CA VAL A 94 -14.21 13.42 0.77
C VAL A 94 -13.48 12.30 0.06
N VAL A 95 -13.28 11.19 0.78
CA VAL A 95 -12.78 9.94 0.22
C VAL A 95 -13.89 8.90 0.21
N ARG A 96 -13.86 8.04 -0.81
CA ARG A 96 -14.74 6.88 -0.91
C ARG A 96 -14.03 5.66 -0.33
N LEU A 97 -14.56 5.13 0.75
CA LEU A 97 -14.13 3.85 1.31
C LEU A 97 -14.88 2.71 0.64
N SER A 98 -14.21 1.57 0.54
CA SER A 98 -14.74 0.32 0.01
C SER A 98 -14.75 -0.76 1.08
N THR A 99 -15.64 -1.74 0.99
CA THR A 99 -15.53 -2.95 1.83
C THR A 99 -14.44 -3.88 1.34
N ALA A 100 -13.70 -4.49 2.27
CA ALA A 100 -12.53 -5.33 1.98
C ALA A 100 -12.87 -6.78 1.59
N ASN A 101 -14.10 -7.10 1.23
CA ASN A 101 -14.47 -8.38 0.62
C ASN A 101 -14.20 -8.38 -0.89
N THR A 102 -14.19 -9.56 -1.53
CA THR A 102 -13.80 -9.74 -2.95
C THR A 102 -14.47 -8.77 -3.93
N TYR A 103 -15.71 -8.38 -3.68
CA TYR A 103 -16.49 -7.55 -4.61
C TYR A 103 -16.54 -6.07 -4.26
N SER A 104 -16.27 -5.69 -3.01
CA SER A 104 -16.17 -4.29 -2.56
C SER A 104 -17.36 -3.38 -2.93
N TYR A 105 -18.58 -3.93 -3.00
CA TYR A 105 -19.76 -3.22 -3.53
C TYR A 105 -20.28 -2.11 -2.62
N HIS A 106 -20.19 -2.29 -1.31
CA HIS A 106 -20.62 -1.26 -0.38
C HIS A 106 -19.55 -0.16 -0.28
N LYS A 107 -19.99 1.09 -0.44
CA LYS A 107 -19.15 2.28 -0.46
C LYS A 107 -19.63 3.27 0.57
N VAL A 108 -18.70 3.96 1.23
CA VAL A 108 -19.01 5.00 2.22
C VAL A 108 -18.15 6.23 1.92
N ASP A 109 -18.79 7.39 1.78
CA ASP A 109 -18.12 8.65 1.53
C ASP A 109 -18.02 9.46 2.84
N LEU A 110 -16.83 9.89 3.21
CA LEU A 110 -16.59 10.73 4.39
C LEU A 110 -15.29 11.56 4.24
N PRO A 111 -15.08 12.60 5.05
CA PRO A 111 -13.82 13.34 5.08
C PRO A 111 -12.62 12.41 5.37
N PHE A 112 -11.50 12.64 4.68
CA PHE A 112 -10.28 11.87 4.86
C PHE A 112 -9.78 11.90 6.31
N GLN A 113 -9.90 13.04 6.98
CA GLN A 113 -9.55 13.17 8.39
C GLN A 113 -10.38 12.23 9.27
N GLU A 114 -11.69 12.15 9.04
CA GLU A 114 -12.57 11.26 9.79
C GLU A 114 -12.18 9.79 9.59
N TYR A 115 -11.84 9.39 8.37
CA TYR A 115 -11.32 8.04 8.10
C TYR A 115 -10.05 7.76 8.91
N VAL A 116 -9.05 8.64 8.81
CA VAL A 116 -7.73 8.46 9.46
C VAL A 116 -7.81 8.49 10.98
N GLU A 117 -8.71 9.29 11.56
CA GLU A 117 -8.79 9.49 13.01
C GLU A 117 -9.73 8.53 13.71
N GLN A 118 -10.78 8.04 13.03
CA GLN A 118 -11.86 7.28 13.67
C GLN A 118 -11.98 5.83 13.15
N LEU A 119 -11.66 5.57 11.88
CA LEU A 119 -11.90 4.26 11.24
C LEU A 119 -10.60 3.50 10.91
N LEU A 120 -9.48 4.21 10.78
CA LEU A 120 -8.18 3.60 10.47
C LEU A 120 -7.52 3.00 11.72
N HIS A 121 -8.00 1.83 12.10
CA HIS A 121 -7.47 1.04 13.21
C HIS A 121 -7.16 -0.40 12.78
N PRO A 122 -6.40 -1.19 13.56
CA PRO A 122 -6.23 -2.61 13.30
C PRO A 122 -7.59 -3.33 13.16
N GLN A 123 -7.70 -4.22 12.19
CA GLN A 123 -8.90 -5.00 11.94
C GLN A 123 -9.17 -5.94 13.12
N ASP A 124 -10.43 -6.03 13.55
CA ASP A 124 -10.86 -7.11 14.45
C ASP A 124 -10.70 -8.47 13.71
N PRO A 125 -9.98 -9.45 14.31
CA PRO A 125 -9.80 -10.78 13.72
C PRO A 125 -11.10 -11.57 13.49
N THR A 126 -12.22 -11.14 14.09
CA THR A 126 -13.55 -11.75 13.95
C THR A 126 -14.42 -11.06 12.91
N SER A 127 -14.06 -9.85 12.45
CA SER A 127 -14.80 -9.12 11.42
C SER A 127 -14.78 -9.85 10.09
N LEU A 128 -15.89 -9.71 9.34
CA LEU A 128 -15.97 -10.10 7.94
C LEU A 128 -15.44 -8.99 7.03
N GLY A 129 -15.20 -9.33 5.76
CA GLY A 129 -14.68 -8.37 4.76
C GLY A 129 -15.67 -7.25 4.46
N ASN A 130 -16.98 -7.52 4.49
CA ASN A 130 -18.02 -6.49 4.33
C ASN A 130 -18.10 -5.51 5.52
N ASP A 131 -17.58 -5.88 6.68
CA ASP A 131 -17.56 -5.03 7.88
C ASP A 131 -16.26 -4.24 8.01
N THR A 132 -15.30 -4.46 7.10
CA THR A 132 -13.99 -3.80 7.10
C THR A 132 -13.94 -2.78 5.97
N LEU A 133 -13.86 -1.49 6.32
CA LEU A 133 -13.72 -0.40 5.37
C LEU A 133 -12.25 0.00 5.18
N TYR A 134 -11.88 0.35 3.95
CA TYR A 134 -10.56 0.86 3.63
C TYR A 134 -10.60 1.84 2.47
N PHE A 135 -9.65 2.77 2.44
CA PHE A 135 -9.49 3.71 1.33
C PHE A 135 -8.65 3.05 0.24
N PHE A 136 -9.27 2.67 -0.86
CA PHE A 136 -8.62 2.17 -2.07
C PHE A 136 -9.62 2.14 -3.22
N GLY A 137 -9.14 2.45 -4.42
CA GLY A 137 -10.00 2.65 -5.58
C GLY A 137 -10.78 3.96 -5.50
N ASP A 138 -11.50 4.29 -6.56
CA ASP A 138 -12.39 5.46 -6.64
C ASP A 138 -11.74 6.78 -6.19
N ASN A 139 -10.41 6.91 -6.33
CA ASN A 139 -9.72 8.12 -5.93
C ASN A 139 -10.14 9.30 -6.82
N ASN A 140 -10.36 10.47 -6.24
CA ASN A 140 -10.59 11.69 -7.01
C ASN A 140 -9.26 12.24 -7.55
N PHE A 141 -8.88 11.83 -8.77
CA PHE A 141 -7.61 12.21 -9.40
C PHE A 141 -7.43 13.71 -9.64
N THR A 142 -8.53 14.47 -9.77
CA THR A 142 -8.46 15.93 -9.92
C THR A 142 -8.10 16.58 -8.59
N GLU A 143 -8.77 16.18 -7.51
CA GLU A 143 -8.55 16.74 -6.18
C GLU A 143 -7.21 16.32 -5.59
N TRP A 144 -6.78 15.08 -5.87
CA TRP A 144 -5.52 14.51 -5.40
C TRP A 144 -4.35 14.69 -6.39
N ALA A 145 -4.54 15.46 -7.47
CA ALA A 145 -3.53 15.67 -8.51
C ALA A 145 -2.19 16.20 -7.97
N SER A 146 -2.23 17.04 -6.94
CA SER A 146 -1.04 17.61 -6.29
C SER A 146 -0.16 16.55 -5.62
N LEU A 147 -0.74 15.42 -5.22
CA LEU A 147 -0.01 14.25 -4.72
C LEU A 147 0.45 13.36 -5.88
N PHE A 148 -0.48 12.96 -6.76
CA PHE A 148 -0.21 11.96 -7.79
C PHE A 148 0.81 12.40 -8.85
N ARG A 149 0.94 13.71 -9.09
CA ARG A 149 2.00 14.26 -9.95
C ARG A 149 3.44 13.96 -9.48
N HIS A 150 3.61 13.50 -8.24
CA HIS A 150 4.91 13.16 -7.66
C HIS A 150 5.23 11.67 -7.72
N TYR A 151 4.25 10.82 -8.05
CA TYR A 151 4.48 9.39 -8.18
C TYR A 151 5.16 9.05 -9.50
N SER A 152 6.25 8.30 -9.42
CA SER A 152 6.96 7.70 -10.55
C SER A 152 6.60 6.21 -10.59
N PRO A 153 5.80 5.74 -11.56
CA PRO A 153 5.44 4.34 -11.68
C PRO A 153 6.63 3.51 -12.21
N PRO A 154 6.62 2.18 -12.02
CA PRO A 154 7.59 1.28 -12.63
C PRO A 154 7.67 1.47 -14.15
N PRO A 155 8.87 1.50 -14.76
CA PRO A 155 9.05 1.82 -16.18
C PRO A 155 8.69 0.66 -17.13
N PHE A 156 8.20 -0.47 -16.62
CA PHE A 156 7.93 -1.67 -17.40
C PHE A 156 6.47 -1.75 -17.85
N GLY A 157 6.04 -0.83 -18.72
CA GLY A 157 4.71 -0.88 -19.33
C GLY A 157 4.50 -2.13 -20.21
N LEU A 158 3.25 -2.52 -20.45
CA LEU A 158 2.93 -3.61 -21.39
C LEU A 158 2.31 -3.05 -22.67
N LEU A 159 2.71 -3.57 -23.82
CA LEU A 159 2.16 -3.14 -25.11
C LEU A 159 0.64 -3.31 -25.15
N GLY A 160 -0.07 -2.27 -25.57
CA GLY A 160 -1.53 -2.26 -25.65
C GLY A 160 -2.26 -1.98 -24.34
N THR A 161 -1.53 -1.66 -23.26
CA THR A 161 -2.12 -1.29 -21.96
C THR A 161 -1.86 0.18 -21.64
N ALA A 162 -2.74 0.77 -20.84
CA ALA A 162 -2.55 2.07 -20.20
C ALA A 162 -2.51 1.92 -18.67
N PRO A 163 -1.65 2.68 -17.96
CA PRO A 163 -1.60 2.65 -16.52
C PRO A 163 -2.82 3.37 -15.92
N ALA A 164 -3.52 2.71 -15.01
CA ALA A 164 -4.56 3.29 -14.16
C ALA A 164 -4.14 3.16 -12.69
N TYR A 165 -4.06 4.29 -11.98
CA TYR A 165 -3.63 4.30 -10.59
C TYR A 165 -4.79 3.99 -9.64
N SER A 166 -4.45 3.43 -8.48
CA SER A 166 -5.31 3.34 -7.32
C SER A 166 -4.46 3.48 -6.06
N PHE A 167 -4.63 4.60 -5.37
CA PHE A 167 -3.96 4.89 -4.12
C PHE A 167 -4.78 4.37 -2.94
N GLY A 168 -4.11 3.87 -1.92
CA GLY A 168 -4.81 3.37 -0.74
C GLY A 168 -4.06 3.50 0.57
N ILE A 169 -4.87 3.54 1.63
CA ILE A 169 -4.45 3.58 3.03
C ILE A 169 -5.36 2.63 3.79
N ALA A 170 -4.79 1.69 4.53
CA ALA A 170 -5.56 0.66 5.22
C ALA A 170 -4.89 0.24 6.53
N GLY A 171 -5.70 -0.15 7.52
CA GLY A 171 -5.22 -0.55 8.85
C GLY A 171 -4.59 -1.93 8.85
N ALA A 172 -3.78 -2.23 9.87
CA ALA A 172 -3.17 -3.55 10.06
C ALA A 172 -4.25 -4.66 10.15
N GLY A 173 -3.95 -5.85 9.64
CA GLY A 173 -4.88 -6.99 9.59
C GLY A 173 -5.92 -6.93 8.47
N SER A 174 -6.16 -5.75 7.88
CA SER A 174 -7.03 -5.60 6.71
C SER A 174 -6.36 -6.13 5.43
N GLY A 175 -7.16 -6.40 4.41
CA GLY A 175 -6.68 -6.79 3.10
C GLY A 175 -7.81 -7.37 2.26
N VAL A 176 -7.52 -7.67 1.00
CA VAL A 176 -8.54 -8.19 0.07
C VAL A 176 -8.34 -9.70 -0.09
N PRO A 177 -9.40 -10.53 0.05
CA PRO A 177 -9.37 -11.97 -0.21
C PRO A 177 -8.98 -12.28 -1.66
N PHE A 178 -8.82 -13.57 -1.97
CA PHE A 178 -8.45 -13.97 -3.33
C PHE A 178 -9.42 -13.43 -4.39
N HIS A 179 -8.84 -12.82 -5.40
CA HIS A 179 -9.51 -12.34 -6.62
C HIS A 179 -8.46 -12.29 -7.73
N TRP A 180 -8.89 -11.92 -8.95
CA TRP A 180 -7.99 -11.71 -10.07
C TRP A 180 -8.55 -10.62 -10.98
N HIS A 181 -7.68 -10.03 -11.78
CA HIS A 181 -7.98 -9.05 -12.83
C HIS A 181 -6.81 -9.01 -13.81
N GLY A 182 -6.73 -7.95 -14.63
CA GLY A 182 -5.59 -7.68 -15.50
C GLY A 182 -4.26 -7.54 -14.74
N PRO A 183 -3.14 -7.48 -15.47
CA PRO A 183 -1.81 -7.33 -14.89
C PRO A 183 -1.63 -5.97 -14.21
N GLY A 184 -0.65 -5.88 -13.33
CA GLY A 184 -0.36 -4.61 -12.68
C GLY A 184 0.78 -4.65 -11.68
N TYR A 185 0.97 -3.51 -11.04
CA TYR A 185 1.97 -3.27 -10.02
C TYR A 185 1.31 -2.88 -8.70
N SER A 186 1.95 -3.20 -7.58
CA SER A 186 1.61 -2.66 -6.27
C SER A 186 2.87 -2.26 -5.53
N GLU A 187 2.99 -0.98 -5.20
CA GLU A 187 4.10 -0.40 -4.46
C GLU A 187 3.66 -0.04 -3.04
N VAL A 188 4.47 -0.43 -2.05
CA VAL A 188 4.28 0.00 -0.66
C VAL A 188 5.06 1.27 -0.42
N ILE A 189 4.40 2.29 0.11
CA ILE A 189 4.98 3.61 0.43
C ILE A 189 5.33 3.68 1.91
N TYR A 190 4.44 3.19 2.77
CA TYR A 190 4.63 2.98 4.20
C TYR A 190 3.99 1.67 4.63
N GLY A 191 4.55 1.06 5.69
CA GLY A 191 4.10 -0.21 6.23
C GLY A 191 4.64 -1.42 5.47
N ARG A 192 3.94 -2.53 5.60
CA ARG A 192 4.26 -3.83 5.00
C ARG A 192 2.99 -4.52 4.54
N LYS A 193 3.07 -5.17 3.38
CA LYS A 193 1.93 -5.88 2.79
C LYS A 193 2.34 -7.29 2.37
N ARG A 194 1.70 -8.29 2.95
CA ARG A 194 1.86 -9.70 2.59
C ARG A 194 0.93 -10.04 1.43
N TRP A 195 1.48 -10.71 0.44
CA TRP A 195 0.78 -11.18 -0.75
C TRP A 195 0.76 -12.70 -0.78
N PHE A 196 -0.35 -13.25 -1.26
CA PHE A 196 -0.54 -14.66 -1.53
C PHE A 196 -0.99 -14.80 -2.98
N LEU A 197 -0.30 -15.58 -3.79
CA LEU A 197 -0.45 -15.62 -5.23
C LEU A 197 -0.58 -17.07 -5.72
N TYR A 198 -1.56 -17.32 -6.58
CA TYR A 198 -1.68 -18.57 -7.34
C TYR A 198 -1.74 -18.29 -8.84
N PRO A 199 -1.15 -19.17 -9.67
CA PRO A 199 -1.29 -19.05 -11.10
C PRO A 199 -2.76 -19.31 -11.52
N PRO A 200 -3.19 -18.82 -12.70
CA PRO A 200 -4.60 -18.84 -13.12
C PRO A 200 -5.26 -20.22 -13.09
N GLU A 201 -4.48 -21.28 -13.37
CA GLU A 201 -4.93 -22.68 -13.39
C GLU A 201 -5.15 -23.29 -12.00
N LYS A 202 -4.72 -22.63 -10.92
CA LYS A 202 -4.83 -23.13 -9.55
C LYS A 202 -5.77 -22.25 -8.73
N THR A 203 -7.05 -22.61 -8.76
CA THR A 203 -8.08 -21.93 -7.95
C THR A 203 -7.83 -22.13 -6.45
N PRO A 204 -7.68 -21.06 -5.66
CA PRO A 204 -7.54 -21.17 -4.21
C PRO A 204 -8.83 -21.59 -3.52
N GLU A 205 -8.72 -22.26 -2.37
CA GLU A 205 -9.84 -22.45 -1.45
C GLU A 205 -9.97 -21.21 -0.54
N PHE A 206 -11.08 -20.48 -0.69
CA PHE A 206 -11.39 -19.32 0.14
C PHE A 206 -12.89 -19.00 0.12
N HIS A 207 -13.32 -18.12 1.04
CA HIS A 207 -14.67 -17.58 1.06
C HIS A 207 -14.63 -16.08 0.69
N PRO A 208 -15.39 -15.60 -0.31
CA PRO A 208 -15.31 -14.21 -0.80
C PRO A 208 -15.53 -13.11 0.24
N ASN A 209 -16.20 -13.43 1.35
CA ASN A 209 -16.48 -12.50 2.45
C ASN A 209 -15.64 -12.74 3.71
N LYS A 210 -14.85 -13.83 3.79
CA LYS A 210 -13.90 -14.00 4.91
C LYS A 210 -12.65 -13.20 4.59
N THR A 211 -12.09 -12.51 5.58
CA THR A 211 -10.88 -11.70 5.38
C THR A 211 -9.66 -12.57 5.12
N THR A 212 -8.63 -12.00 4.48
CA THR A 212 -7.34 -12.66 4.31
C THR A 212 -6.73 -13.04 5.66
N LEU A 213 -6.97 -12.23 6.70
CA LEU A 213 -6.54 -12.53 8.06
C LEU A 213 -7.21 -13.80 8.61
N ALA A 214 -8.53 -13.93 8.44
CA ALA A 214 -9.25 -15.14 8.84
C ALA A 214 -8.79 -16.36 8.02
N TRP A 215 -8.58 -16.22 6.72
CA TRP A 215 -8.03 -17.29 5.87
C TRP A 215 -6.61 -17.72 6.30
N LEU A 216 -5.74 -16.77 6.61
CA LEU A 216 -4.37 -17.03 7.08
C LEU A 216 -4.36 -17.76 8.44
N ARG A 217 -5.35 -17.48 9.30
CA ARG A 217 -5.51 -18.14 10.60
C ARG A 217 -6.14 -19.53 10.49
N ASP A 218 -7.23 -19.66 9.72
CA ASP A 218 -8.13 -20.81 9.78
C ASP A 218 -7.86 -21.84 8.67
N THR A 219 -7.37 -21.40 7.50
CA THR A 219 -7.23 -22.24 6.30
C THR A 219 -5.77 -22.50 5.96
N TYR A 220 -4.93 -21.46 5.91
CA TYR A 220 -3.53 -21.56 5.50
C TYR A 220 -2.72 -22.61 6.29
N PRO A 221 -2.83 -22.73 7.63
CA PRO A 221 -2.03 -23.71 8.39
C PRO A 221 -2.37 -25.17 8.06
N ALA A 222 -3.58 -25.43 7.55
CA ALA A 222 -4.03 -26.76 7.16
C ALA A 222 -3.65 -27.15 5.73
N LEU A 223 -3.13 -26.20 4.92
CA LEU A 223 -2.75 -26.48 3.54
C LEU A 223 -1.50 -27.38 3.48
N PRO A 224 -1.54 -28.48 2.69
CA PRO A 224 -0.32 -29.22 2.39
C PRO A 224 0.66 -28.33 1.62
N PRO A 225 1.98 -28.57 1.71
CA PRO A 225 2.99 -27.74 1.04
C PRO A 225 2.73 -27.51 -0.47
N SER A 226 2.22 -28.51 -1.18
CA SER A 226 1.88 -28.40 -2.61
C SER A 226 0.67 -27.49 -2.90
N ALA A 227 -0.20 -27.26 -1.92
CA ALA A 227 -1.37 -26.40 -2.03
C ALA A 227 -1.09 -24.96 -1.55
N ARG A 228 0.04 -24.68 -0.90
CA ARG A 228 0.40 -23.33 -0.48
C ARG A 228 0.56 -22.37 -1.68
N PRO A 229 0.24 -21.07 -1.50
CA PRO A 229 0.45 -20.06 -2.52
C PRO A 229 1.94 -19.74 -2.67
N LEU A 230 2.31 -19.03 -3.74
CA LEU A 230 3.48 -18.17 -3.65
C LEU A 230 3.17 -17.04 -2.67
N GLU A 231 4.10 -16.72 -1.79
CA GLU A 231 3.87 -15.67 -0.81
C GLU A 231 5.11 -14.84 -0.54
N CYS A 232 4.89 -13.58 -0.20
CA CYS A 232 5.94 -12.69 0.22
C CYS A 232 5.37 -11.44 0.88
N THR A 233 6.07 -10.90 1.87
CA THR A 233 5.85 -9.56 2.39
C THR A 233 6.70 -8.58 1.60
N ILE A 234 6.03 -7.61 0.96
CA ILE A 234 6.66 -6.45 0.36
C ILE A 234 6.71 -5.28 1.35
N ARG A 235 7.81 -4.54 1.32
CA ARG A 235 8.13 -3.44 2.23
C ARG A 235 8.13 -2.09 1.50
N ALA A 236 8.20 -1.00 2.27
CA ALA A 236 8.31 0.34 1.71
C ALA A 236 9.40 0.45 0.63
N GLY A 237 9.04 0.93 -0.56
CA GLY A 237 9.89 1.05 -1.74
C GLY A 237 9.99 -0.21 -2.61
N GLU A 238 9.41 -1.34 -2.19
CA GLU A 238 9.30 -2.53 -3.02
C GLU A 238 8.03 -2.50 -3.86
N VAL A 239 8.14 -2.96 -5.11
CA VAL A 239 7.03 -3.07 -6.05
C VAL A 239 6.79 -4.53 -6.41
N LEU A 240 5.59 -5.05 -6.15
CA LEU A 240 5.18 -6.35 -6.69
C LEU A 240 4.57 -6.16 -8.08
N TYR A 241 5.06 -6.90 -9.08
CA TYR A 241 4.33 -7.17 -10.32
C TYR A 241 3.46 -8.43 -10.14
N PHE A 242 2.18 -8.32 -10.48
CA PHE A 242 1.27 -9.46 -10.59
C PHE A 242 0.82 -9.63 -12.06
N PRO A 243 0.96 -10.84 -12.65
CA PRO A 243 0.56 -11.06 -14.04
C PRO A 243 -0.95 -11.15 -14.22
N ASP A 244 -1.38 -11.11 -15.48
CA ASP A 244 -2.78 -11.25 -15.88
C ASP A 244 -3.41 -12.52 -15.29
N ARG A 245 -4.63 -12.39 -14.75
CA ARG A 245 -5.46 -13.46 -14.19
C ARG A 245 -4.85 -14.27 -13.04
N TRP A 246 -3.72 -13.84 -12.48
CA TRP A 246 -3.19 -14.47 -11.28
C TRP A 246 -4.12 -14.21 -10.10
N TRP A 247 -4.51 -15.27 -9.41
CA TRP A 247 -5.23 -15.16 -8.15
C TRP A 247 -4.33 -14.52 -7.12
N HIS A 248 -4.82 -13.51 -6.42
CA HIS A 248 -4.07 -12.88 -5.35
C HIS A 248 -4.95 -12.45 -4.20
N ALA A 249 -4.44 -12.66 -2.98
CA ALA A 249 -4.96 -12.08 -1.75
C ALA A 249 -3.88 -11.18 -1.13
N THR A 250 -4.32 -10.15 -0.42
CA THR A 250 -3.42 -9.20 0.24
C THR A 250 -3.74 -9.08 1.72
N LEU A 251 -2.73 -8.74 2.52
CA LEU A 251 -2.84 -8.52 3.96
C LEU A 251 -1.87 -7.41 4.39
N ASN A 252 -2.39 -6.33 4.95
CA ASN A 252 -1.59 -5.27 5.54
C ASN A 252 -1.11 -5.73 6.92
N LEU A 253 0.21 -5.80 7.13
CA LEU A 253 0.77 -6.22 8.42
C LEU A 253 0.87 -5.05 9.40
N ASP A 254 0.97 -3.84 8.87
CA ASP A 254 0.93 -2.57 9.59
C ASP A 254 -0.18 -1.69 9.00
N THR A 255 -0.35 -0.49 9.54
CA THR A 255 -1.04 0.55 8.78
C THR A 255 -0.22 0.85 7.53
N SER A 256 -0.80 0.58 6.36
CA SER A 256 -0.06 0.60 5.10
C SER A 256 -0.60 1.69 4.18
N VAL A 257 0.33 2.45 3.59
CA VAL A 257 0.08 3.36 2.47
C VAL A 257 0.67 2.72 1.23
N PHE A 258 -0.11 2.60 0.18
CA PHE A 258 0.30 1.89 -1.03
C PHE A 258 -0.35 2.50 -2.27
N ILE A 259 0.21 2.20 -3.42
CA ILE A 259 -0.35 2.57 -4.71
C ILE A 259 -0.26 1.38 -5.66
N SER A 260 -1.35 1.11 -6.35
CA SER A 260 -1.40 0.11 -7.41
C SER A 260 -1.49 0.78 -8.77
N THR A 261 -0.82 0.21 -9.76
CA THR A 261 -0.92 0.59 -11.17
C THR A 261 -1.48 -0.59 -11.93
N PHE A 262 -2.75 -0.52 -12.31
CA PHE A 262 -3.38 -1.51 -13.17
C PHE A 262 -3.02 -1.24 -14.63
N LEU A 263 -2.75 -2.30 -15.39
CA LEU A 263 -2.39 -2.24 -16.81
C LEU A 263 -3.56 -2.83 -17.60
N GLY A 264 -4.45 -1.96 -18.08
CA GLY A 264 -5.68 -2.33 -18.78
C GLY A 264 -5.86 -1.62 -20.10
#